data_AF-A0A932BJP5-F1
#
_entry.id   AF-A0A932BJP5-F1
#
_cell.length_a   1.000
_cell.length_b   1.000
_cell.length_c   1.000
_cell.angle_alpha   90.00
_cell.angle_beta   90.00
_cell.angle_gamma   90.00
#
_symmetry.space_group_name_H-M   'P 1'
#
loop_
_entity.id
_entity.type
_entity.pdbx_description
1 polymer ?
#
loop_
_entity_poly.entity_id
_entity_poly.type
_entity_poly.pdbx_seq_one_letter_code
_entity_poly.pdbx_strand_id
1 'polypeptide(L)' 'MDWVRWNRARYNVYAPVYDWFVGRLAFIERGRRRALELAAIGPGERVLIVAAGTGLDLPWLPPQADVTAIDIAPAML' A
#
# COMPACT_ATOMS: atom_id res chain seq x y z
N MET A 1 -15.50 0.43 -23.40
CA MET A 1 -14.28 -0.11 -22.76
C MET A 1 -14.54 -0.16 -21.27
N ASP A 2 -14.48 -1.35 -20.66
CA ASP A 2 -14.65 -1.47 -19.20
C ASP A 2 -13.30 -1.22 -18.52
N TRP A 3 -13.11 0.03 -18.08
CA TRP A 3 -11.87 0.50 -17.46
C TRP A 3 -11.58 -0.19 -16.12
N VAL A 4 -12.61 -0.58 -15.36
CA VAL A 4 -12.45 -1.24 -14.07
C VAL A 4 -11.90 -2.65 -14.25
N ARG A 5 -12.49 -3.42 -15.17
CA ARG A 5 -11.96 -4.76 -15.52
C ARG A 5 -10.56 -4.69 -16.10
N TRP A 6 -10.30 -3.72 -16.98
CA TRP A 6 -8.97 -3.51 -17.57
C TRP A 6 -7.90 -3.20 -16.51
N ASN A 7 -8.21 -2.32 -15.54
CA ASN A 7 -7.29 -1.98 -14.46
C ASN A 7 -6.99 -3.19 -13.58
N ARG A 8 -8.01 -3.97 -13.19
CA ARG A 8 -7.82 -5.18 -12.38
C ARG A 8 -6.92 -6.21 -13.07
N ALA A 9 -7.14 -6.47 -14.36
CA ALA A 9 -6.33 -7.42 -15.12
C ALA A 9 -4.86 -6.97 -15.23
N ARG A 10 -4.65 -5.69 -15.51
CA ARG A 10 -3.32 -5.09 -15.64
C ARG A 10 -2.53 -5.10 -14.34
N TYR A 11 -3.15 -4.73 -13.22
CA TYR A 11 -2.47 -4.73 -11.92
C TYR A 11 -2.12 -6.15 -11.44
N ASN A 12 -2.97 -7.15 -11.70
CA ASN A 12 -2.65 -8.55 -11.39
C ASN A 12 -1.39 -9.06 -12.12
N VAL A 13 -1.18 -8.63 -13.37
CA VAL A 13 -0.01 -9.06 -14.16
C VAL A 13 1.26 -8.30 -13.75
N TYR A 14 1.13 -7.01 -13.41
CA TYR A 14 2.29 -6.18 -13.07
C TYR A 14 2.72 -6.26 -11.60
N ALA A 15 1.85 -6.65 -10.67
CA ALA A 15 2.15 -6.70 -9.23
C ALA A 15 3.50 -7.36 -8.88
N PRO A 16 3.81 -8.60 -9.33
CA PRO A 16 5.07 -9.24 -8.94
C PRO A 16 6.33 -8.55 -9.51
N VAL A 17 6.22 -7.90 -10.67
CA VAL A 17 7.33 -7.15 -11.26
C VAL A 17 7.47 -5.79 -10.57
N TYR A 18 6.36 -5.12 -10.28
CA TYR A 18 6.34 -3.81 -9.62
C TYR A 18 6.93 -3.89 -8.20
N ASP A 19 6.59 -4.91 -7.42
CA ASP A 19 7.11 -5.11 -6.07
C ASP A 19 8.61 -5.28 -6.01
N TRP A 20 9.16 -6.05 -6.95
CA TRP A 20 10.60 -6.30 -7.01
C TRP A 20 11.40 -5.03 -7.33
N PHE A 21 10.83 -4.13 -8.14
CA PHE A 21 11.44 -2.84 -8.45
C PHE A 21 11.19 -1.78 -7.36
N VAL A 22 9.95 -1.59 -6.91
CA VAL A 22 9.56 -0.51 -5.99
C VAL A 22 9.91 -0.80 -4.54
N GLY A 23 9.82 -2.05 -4.09
CA GLY A 23 10.32 -2.47 -2.78
C GLY A 23 11.84 -2.31 -2.63
N ARG A 24 12.56 -2.18 -3.75
CA ARG A 24 14.03 -2.04 -3.80
C ARG A 24 14.49 -0.62 -4.08
N LEU A 25 13.58 0.31 -4.37
CA LEU A 25 13.87 1.72 -4.57
C LEU A 25 13.80 2.46 -3.23
N ALA A 26 14.97 2.57 -2.57
CA ALA A 26 15.13 3.19 -1.26
C ALA A 26 14.57 4.63 -1.14
N PHE A 27 14.38 5.36 -2.25
CA PHE A 27 13.79 6.69 -2.22
C PHE A 27 12.27 6.67 -1.95
N ILE A 28 11.55 5.65 -2.45
CA ILE A 28 10.10 5.51 -2.25
C ILE A 28 9.82 5.13 -0.80
N GLU A 29 10.65 4.27 -0.22
CA GLU A 29 10.58 3.89 1.19
C GLU A 29 10.71 5.12 2.13
N ARG A 30 11.65 6.04 1.84
CA ARG A 30 11.83 7.26 2.64
C ARG A 30 10.58 8.15 2.62
N GLY A 31 9.98 8.33 1.44
CA GLY A 31 8.76 9.13 1.31
C GLY A 31 7.60 8.55 2.11
N ARG A 32 7.45 7.22 2.06
CA ARG A 32 6.43 6.47 2.81
C ARG A 32 6.60 6.59 4.32
N ARG A 33 7.82 6.38 4.83
CA ARG A 33 8.13 6.55 6.26
C ARG A 33 7.86 7.97 6.72
N ARG A 34 8.26 8.97 5.92
CA ARG A 34 8.01 10.38 6.23
C ARG A 34 6.51 10.72 6.28
N ALA A 35 5.73 10.17 5.36
CA ALA A 35 4.27 10.36 5.36
C ALA A 35 3.63 9.78 6.62
N LEU A 36 4.05 8.58 7.05
CA LEU A 36 3.55 7.94 8.27
C LEU A 36 3.98 8.67 9.55
N GLU A 37 5.21 9.18 9.60
CA GLU A 37 5.67 10.04 10.70
C GLU A 37 4.82 11.30 10.83
N LEU A 38 4.51 11.94 9.69
CA LEU A 38 3.66 13.14 9.64
C LEU A 38 2.21 12.85 10.01
N ALA A 39 1.71 11.66 9.67
CA ALA A 39 0.39 11.21 10.08
C ALA A 39 0.28 11.02 11.60
N ALA A 40 1.42 10.83 12.29
CA ALA A 40 1.53 10.76 13.75
C ALA A 40 0.53 9.78 14.39
N ILE A 41 0.33 8.63 13.74
CA ILE A 41 -0.68 7.63 14.10
C ILE A 41 -0.40 7.11 15.52
N GLY A 42 -1.41 7.17 16.37
CA GLY A 42 -1.36 6.75 17.77
C GLY A 42 -1.90 5.34 18.02
N PRO A 43 -1.64 4.77 19.22
CA PRO A 43 -2.25 3.51 19.64
C PRO A 43 -3.79 3.60 19.68
N GLY A 44 -4.47 2.58 19.15
CA GLY A 44 -5.93 2.50 19.13
C GLY A 44 -6.61 3.35 18.06
N GLU A 45 -5.84 4.10 17.24
CA GLU A 45 -6.41 4.83 16.12
C GLU A 45 -6.83 3.90 14.99
N ARG A 46 -7.88 4.30 14.26
CA ARG A 46 -8.40 3.58 13.10
C ARG A 46 -7.87 4.22 11.82
N VAL A 47 -7.19 3.44 11.00
CA VAL A 47 -6.52 3.91 9.78
C VAL A 47 -7.08 3.17 8.57
N LEU A 48 -7.50 3.93 7.55
CA LEU A 48 -7.86 3.37 6.25
C LEU A 48 -6.79 3.73 5.22
N ILE A 49 -6.17 2.72 4.62
CA ILE A 49 -5.23 2.87 3.51
C ILE A 49 -5.95 2.51 2.22
N VAL A 50 -6.14 3.52 1.36
CA VAL A 50 -6.77 3.35 0.05
C VAL A 50 -5.70 3.15 -1.01
N ALA A 51 -5.91 2.18 -1.91
CA ALA A 51 -4.92 1.79 -2.92
C ALA A 51 -3.58 1.42 -2.26
N ALA A 52 -3.68 0.53 -1.27
CA ALA A 52 -2.55 0.14 -0.43
C ALA A 52 -1.46 -0.64 -1.17
N GLY A 53 -1.71 -1.00 -2.43
CA GLY A 53 -0.78 -1.80 -3.23
C GLY A 53 -0.47 -3.09 -2.50
N THR A 54 0.77 -3.54 -2.54
CA THR A 54 1.17 -4.82 -1.92
C THR A 54 1.44 -4.72 -0.41
N GLY A 55 0.94 -3.66 0.22
CA GLY A 55 1.02 -3.49 1.68
C GLY A 55 2.40 -3.06 2.19
N LEU A 56 3.21 -2.43 1.34
CA LEU A 56 4.57 -1.99 1.72
C LEU A 56 4.60 -0.94 2.85
N ASP A 57 3.46 -0.32 3.16
CA ASP A 57 3.26 0.66 4.22
C ASP A 57 2.99 -0.02 5.58
N LEU A 58 2.41 -1.22 5.57
CA LEU A 58 1.94 -1.91 6.78
C LEU A 58 3.04 -2.18 7.81
N PRO A 59 4.28 -2.57 7.44
CA PRO A 59 5.35 -2.81 8.42
C PRO A 59 5.77 -1.57 9.22
N TRP A 60 5.39 -0.37 8.77
CA TRP A 60 5.78 0.90 9.38
C TRP A 60 4.67 1.52 10.25
N LEU A 61 3.48 0.91 10.28
CA LEU A 61 2.38 1.37 11.10
C LEU A 61 2.54 0.91 12.55
N PRO A 62 2.03 1.68 13.53
CA PRO A 62 2.01 1.25 14.91
C PRO A 62 1.22 -0.06 15.04
N PRO A 63 1.76 -1.10 15.69
CA PRO A 63 1.07 -2.38 15.82
C PRO A 63 -0.20 -2.31 16.67
N GLN A 64 -0.39 -1.21 17.41
CA GLN A 64 -1.60 -0.94 18.20
C GLN A 64 -2.68 -0.18 17.42
N ALA A 65 -2.42 0.24 16.18
CA ALA A 65 -3.43 0.85 15.33
C ALA A 65 -4.34 -0.22 14.70
N ASP A 66 -5.61 0.11 14.55
CA ASP A 66 -6.59 -0.71 13.81
C ASP A 66 -6.57 -0.30 12.34
N VAL A 67 -5.90 -1.10 11.51
CA VAL A 67 -5.61 -0.75 10.11
C VAL A 67 -6.49 -1.56 9.17
N THR A 68 -7.25 -0.87 8.34
CA THR A 68 -7.92 -1.43 7.17
C THR A 68 -7.19 -0.98 5.90
N ALA A 69 -6.78 -1.91 5.05
CA ALA A 69 -6.14 -1.61 3.78
C ALA A 69 -6.97 -2.20 2.64
N ILE A 70 -7.19 -1.41 1.58
CA ILE A 70 -7.99 -1.82 0.43
C ILE A 70 -7.28 -1.53 -0.88
N ASP A 71 -7.52 -2.39 -1.86
CA ASP A 71 -7.10 -2.18 -3.24
C ASP A 71 -8.08 -2.82 -4.23
N ILE A 72 -7.94 -2.46 -5.51
CA ILE A 72 -8.84 -2.89 -6.58
C ILE A 72 -8.50 -4.30 -7.10
N ALA A 73 -7.25 -4.75 -6.92
CA ALA A 73 -6.74 -6.00 -7.48
C ALA A 73 -6.38 -6.98 -6.35
N PRO A 74 -6.77 -8.27 -6.44
CA PRO A 74 -6.41 -9.28 -5.43
C PRO A 74 -4.90 -9.49 -5.25
N ALA A 75 -4.08 -9.04 -6.19
CA ALA A 75 -2.62 -9.08 -6.07
C ALA A 75 -2.04 -7.90 -5.28
N MET A 76 -2.85 -6.88 -4.97
CA MET A 76 -2.46 -5.63 -4.31
C MET A 76 -3.04 -5.60 -2.88
N LEU A 77 -2.67 -6.61 -2.09
CA LEU A 77 -3.24 -7.07 -0.79
C LEU A 77 -4.38 -8.08 -0.90
#